data_AF-A0A7X5SD42-F1
#
_entry.id   AF-A0A7X5SD42-F1
#
_cell.length_a   1.000
_cell.length_b   1.000
_cell.length_c   1.000
_cell.angle_alpha   90.00
_cell.angle_beta   90.00
_cell.angle_gamma   90.00
#
_symmetry.space_group_name_H-M   'P 1'
#
loop_
_entity.id
_entity.type
_entity.pdbx_description
1 polymer ?
#
loop_
_entity_poly.entity_id
_entity_poly.type
_entity_poly.pdbx_seq_one_letter_code
_entity_poly.pdbx_strand_id
1 'polypeptide(L)' 'EVVVMLHGNPSWSYLWRHLVSGLSDRYRCIVPDHIGMGLSDKPDDAPDAQPRYDYTLQSRVDDLETLLRHLGITGPVTL' A
#
# COMPACT_ATOMS: atom_id res chain seq x y z
N GLU A 1 14.39 5.78 10.36
CA GLU A 1 14.08 6.11 8.95
C GLU A 1 13.00 5.15 8.43
N VAL A 2 12.19 5.60 7.48
CA VAL A 2 11.03 4.84 6.97
C VAL A 2 11.29 4.48 5.51
N VAL A 3 11.06 3.21 5.18
CA VAL A 3 11.10 2.70 3.80
C VAL A 3 9.72 2.16 3.46
N VAL A 4 9.10 2.74 2.43
CA VAL A 4 7.80 2.35 1.90
C VAL A 4 8.04 1.59 0.61
N MET A 5 7.53 0.36 0.49
CA MET A 5 7.74 -0.45 -0.72
C MET A 5 6.38 -0.78 -1.32
N LEU A 6 6.08 -0.18 -2.47
CA LEU A 6 4.81 -0.35 -3.18
C LEU A 6 4.93 -1.49 -4.19
N HIS A 7 3.95 -2.38 -4.21
CA HIS A 7 3.91 -3.48 -5.17
C HIS A 7 3.25 -3.04 -6.48
N GLY A 8 3.50 -3.79 -7.57
CA GLY A 8 2.84 -3.59 -8.87
C GLY A 8 1.67 -4.52 -9.11
N ASN A 9 1.07 -4.46 -10.30
CA ASN A 9 0.02 -5.38 -10.76
C ASN A 9 0.64 -6.57 -11.54
N PRO A 10 0.19 -7.83 -11.38
CA PRO A 10 -0.78 -8.37 -10.42
C PRO A 10 -0.09 -9.01 -9.20
N SER A 11 0.35 -8.19 -8.24
CA SER A 11 1.02 -8.67 -7.02
C SER A 11 0.43 -8.03 -5.75
N TRP A 12 1.12 -8.20 -4.63
CA TRP A 12 0.74 -7.72 -3.29
C TRP A 12 1.99 -7.60 -2.41
N SER A 13 1.85 -7.02 -1.22
CA SER A 13 2.90 -6.72 -0.23
C SER A 13 3.87 -7.86 0.03
N TYR A 14 3.42 -9.12 -0.06
CA TYR A 14 4.26 -10.31 0.12
C TYR A 14 5.45 -10.40 -0.86
N LEU A 15 5.40 -9.66 -1.98
CA LEU A 15 6.53 -9.47 -2.89
C LEU A 15 7.80 -9.02 -2.14
N TRP A 16 7.64 -8.18 -1.13
CA TRP A 16 8.75 -7.52 -0.42
C TRP A 16 9.29 -8.30 0.78
N ARG A 17 8.77 -9.49 1.09
CA ARG A 17 9.09 -10.26 2.31
C ARG A 17 10.60 -10.43 2.58
N HIS A 18 11.41 -10.63 1.54
CA HIS A 18 12.86 -10.82 1.70
C HIS A 18 13.57 -9.50 1.96
N LEU A 19 13.12 -8.40 1.33
CA LEU A 19 13.64 -7.06 1.58
C LEU A 19 13.30 -6.61 3.00
N VAL A 20 12.05 -6.81 3.43
CA VAL A 20 11.62 -6.55 4.81
C VAL A 20 12.50 -7.32 5.79
N SER A 21 12.71 -8.63 5.56
CA SER A 21 13.57 -9.45 6.43
C SER A 21 15.01 -8.95 6.54
N GLY A 22 15.55 -8.27 5.51
CA GLY A 22 16.91 -7.75 5.51
C GLY A 22 17.07 -6.30 6.00
N LEU A 23 15.95 -5.57 6.14
CA LEU A 23 15.93 -4.13 6.45
C LEU A 23 15.21 -3.79 7.75
N SER A 24 14.33 -4.67 8.25
CA SER A 24 13.46 -4.37 9.40
C SER A 24 14.21 -4.18 10.73
N ASP A 25 15.49 -4.57 10.80
CA ASP A 25 16.35 -4.35 11.95
C ASP A 25 16.83 -2.89 12.07
N ARG A 26 16.84 -2.15 10.95
CA ARG A 26 17.34 -0.76 10.86
C ARG A 26 16.26 0.25 10.45
N TYR A 27 15.24 -0.20 9.73
CA TYR A 27 14.23 0.66 9.13
C TYR A 27 12.81 0.24 9.52
N ARG A 28 11.91 1.22 9.66
CA ARG A 28 10.47 0.93 9.70
C ARG A 28 10.03 0.64 8.26
N CYS A 29 9.84 -0.64 7.96
CA CYS A 29 9.38 -1.11 6.66
C CYS A 29 7.85 -1.04 6.58
N ILE A 30 7.31 -0.43 5.53
CA ILE A 30 5.86 -0.31 5.29
C ILE A 30 5.58 -0.86 3.89
N VAL A 31 4.75 -1.91 3.84
CA VAL A 31 4.47 -2.67 2.62
C VAL A 31 2.95 -2.78 2.44
N PRO A 32 2.25 -1.72 1.99
CA PRO A 32 0.80 -1.75 1.88
C PRO A 32 0.34 -2.54 0.67
N ASP A 33 -0.87 -3.10 0.75
CA ASP A 33 -1.60 -3.62 -0.41
C ASP A 33 -2.47 -2.51 -1.01
N HIS A 34 -2.43 -2.32 -2.34
CA HIS A 34 -3.36 -1.42 -3.02
C HIS A 34 -4.82 -1.86 -2.85
N ILE A 35 -5.77 -0.92 -2.74
CA ILE A 35 -7.21 -1.22 -2.75
C ILE A 35 -7.57 -2.06 -3.99
N GLY A 36 -8.29 -3.16 -3.80
CA GLY A 36 -8.56 -4.15 -4.85
C GLY A 36 -7.51 -5.26 -4.97
N MET A 37 -6.42 -5.24 -4.18
CA MET A 37 -5.34 -6.22 -4.25
C MET A 37 -4.97 -6.77 -2.86
N GLY A 38 -4.29 -7.93 -2.85
CA GLY A 38 -3.83 -8.57 -1.62
C GLY A 38 -4.94 -8.75 -0.59
N LEU A 39 -4.70 -8.30 0.63
CA LEU A 39 -5.66 -8.33 1.74
C LEU A 39 -6.40 -7.01 1.97
N SER A 40 -6.08 -5.96 1.21
CA SER A 40 -6.87 -4.73 1.23
C SER A 40 -8.29 -4.97 0.70
N ASP A 41 -9.20 -4.08 1.10
CA ASP A 41 -10.59 -4.06 0.68
C ASP A 41 -10.72 -4.12 -0.85
N LYS A 42 -11.77 -4.77 -1.33
CA LYS A 42 -12.10 -4.91 -2.75
C LYS A 42 -13.52 -4.36 -2.97
N PRO A 43 -13.65 -3.03 -3.07
CA PRO A 43 -14.95 -2.35 -2.99
C PRO A 43 -15.97 -2.83 -4.02
N ASP A 44 -15.50 -3.41 -5.14
CA ASP A 44 -16.32 -3.77 -6.29
C ASP A 44 -16.43 -5.30 -6.51
N ASP A 45 -15.94 -6.11 -5.58
CA ASP A 45 -15.99 -7.58 -5.70
C ASP A 45 -17.35 -8.18 -5.28
N ALA A 46 -18.20 -7.40 -4.60
CA ALA A 46 -19.51 -7.89 -4.16
C ALA A 46 -20.51 -7.96 -5.34
N PRO A 47 -21.41 -8.96 -5.38
CA PRO A 47 -22.36 -9.14 -6.50
C PRO A 47 -23.28 -7.93 -6.77
N ASP A 48 -23.52 -7.10 -5.75
CA ASP A 48 -24.37 -5.91 -5.78
C ASP A 48 -23.56 -4.60 -5.67
N ALA A 49 -22.22 -4.67 -5.77
CA ALA A 49 -21.38 -3.50 -5.69
C ALA A 49 -21.68 -2.55 -6.86
N GLN A 50 -21.98 -1.29 -6.51
CA GLN A 50 -21.88 -0.18 -7.44
C GLN A 50 -20.43 0.30 -7.46
N PRO A 51 -19.94 0.90 -8.57
CA PRO A 51 -18.57 1.41 -8.66
C PRO A 51 -18.29 2.33 -7.47
N ARG A 52 -17.42 1.87 -6.57
CA ARG A 52 -17.09 2.56 -5.33
C ARG A 52 -15.69 3.16 -5.35
N TYR A 53 -14.85 2.73 -6.28
CA TYR A 53 -13.46 3.13 -6.36
C TYR A 53 -13.00 3.20 -7.82
N ASP A 54 -12.29 4.27 -8.20
CA ASP A 54 -12.00 4.58 -9.62
C ASP A 54 -10.75 3.86 -10.19
N TYR A 55 -9.93 3.24 -9.35
CA TYR A 55 -8.70 2.52 -9.74
C TYR A 55 -7.71 3.32 -10.61
N THR A 56 -7.68 4.65 -10.46
CA THR A 56 -6.73 5.51 -11.18
C THR A 56 -5.40 5.61 -10.44
N LEU A 57 -4.34 6.07 -11.13
CA LEU A 57 -3.09 6.44 -10.46
C LEU A 57 -3.32 7.46 -9.34
N GLN A 58 -4.20 8.43 -9.56
CA GLN A 58 -4.53 9.44 -8.55
C GLN A 58 -5.14 8.78 -7.30
N SER A 59 -6.09 7.85 -7.48
CA SER A 59 -6.67 7.08 -6.37
C SER A 59 -5.60 6.33 -5.56
N ARG A 60 -4.57 5.78 -6.22
CA ARG A 60 -3.44 5.12 -5.54
C ARG A 60 -2.58 6.08 -4.74
N VAL A 61 -2.32 7.27 -5.28
CA VAL A 61 -1.58 8.33 -4.59
C VAL A 61 -2.35 8.81 -3.36
N ASP A 62 -3.65 9.05 -3.51
CA ASP A 62 -4.51 9.55 -2.43
C ASP A 62 -4.63 8.53 -1.28
N ASP A 63 -4.77 7.24 -1.61
CA ASP A 63 -4.77 6.16 -0.61
C ASP A 63 -3.45 6.08 0.15
N LEU A 64 -2.32 6.16 -0.57
CA LEU A 64 -1.01 6.12 0.03
C LEU A 64 -0.78 7.32 0.95
N GLU A 65 -1.14 8.53 0.50
CA GLU A 65 -1.06 9.74 1.33
C GLU A 65 -1.90 9.60 2.60
N THR A 66 -3.13 9.09 2.46
CA THR A 66 -4.04 8.85 3.58
C THR A 66 -3.44 7.86 4.58
N LEU A 67 -2.86 6.76 4.09
CA LEU A 67 -2.19 5.76 4.92
C LEU A 67 -0.99 6.36 5.65
N LEU A 68 -0.11 7.09 4.95
CA LEU A 68 1.09 7.67 5.57
C LEU A 68 0.72 8.69 6.64
N ARG A 69 -0.29 9.51 6.39
CA ARG A 69 -0.85 10.44 7.37
C ARG A 69 -1.43 9.71 8.59
N HIS A 70 -2.20 8.65 8.36
CA HIS A 70 -2.75 7.82 9.44
C HIS A 70 -1.66 7.19 10.30
N LEU A 71 -0.54 6.77 9.69
CA LEU A 71 0.62 6.20 10.36
C LEU A 71 1.55 7.23 11.03
N GLY A 72 1.19 8.53 10.96
CA GLY A 72 1.92 9.64 11.56
C GLY A 72 3.23 9.99 10.83
N ILE A 73 3.33 9.69 9.53
CA ILE A 73 4.56 9.89 8.75
C ILE A 73 4.47 11.22 8.01
N THR A 74 5.17 12.23 8.56
CA THR A 74 5.20 13.61 8.06
C THR A 74 6.58 14.05 7.58
N GLY A 75 7.60 13.20 7.76
CA GLY A 75 8.98 13.45 7.37
C GLY A 75 9.36 12.81 6.03
N PRO A 76 10.64 12.91 5.62
CA PRO A 76 11.13 12.26 4.42
C PRO A 76 10.93 10.74 4.48
N VAL A 77 10.50 10.17 3.37
CA VAL A 77 10.34 8.73 3.17
C VAL A 77 11.18 8.29 1.98
N THR A 78 11.73 7.08 2.07
CA THR A 78 12.29 6.38 0.91
C THR A 78 11.18 5.54 0.29
N LEU A 79 10.97 5.69 -1.01
CA LEU A 79 10.04 4.93 -1.85
C LEU A 79 10.82 4.03 -2.81
#